data_AF-A0A955AXL1-F1
#
_entry.id   AF-A0A955AXL1-F1
#
_cell.length_a   1.000
_cell.length_b   1.000
_cell.length_c   1.000
_cell.angle_alpha   90.00
_cell.angle_beta   90.00
_cell.angle_gamma   90.00
#
_symmetry.space_group_name_H-M   'P 1'
#
loop_
_entity.id
_entity.type
_entity.pdbx_description
1 polymer ?
#
loop_
_entity_poly.entity_id
_entity_poly.type
_entity_poly.pdbx_seq_one_letter_code
_entity_poly.pdbx_strand_id
1 'polypeptide(L)' 'RDYEWTLAGALEKGREEGRDAGIEFGKIQILQELLGDAVTTVSELQATSSAELASLLSSLQERMRNRAK' A
#
# COMPACT_ATOMS: atom_id res chain seq x y z
N ARG A 1 32.93 14.86 5.36
CA ARG A 1 32.85 13.63 4.53
C ARG A 1 31.66 12.79 5.00
N ASP A 2 30.57 13.48 5.36
CA ASP A 2 29.44 12.95 6.13
C ASP A 2 28.11 13.17 5.39
N TYR A 3 28.09 14.14 4.47
CA TYR A 3 26.95 14.48 3.63
C TYR A 3 26.56 13.35 2.65
N GLU A 4 27.54 12.64 2.09
CA GLU A 4 27.28 11.55 1.14
C GLU A 4 26.63 10.33 1.80
N TRP A 5 26.97 10.06 3.07
CA TRP A 5 26.33 8.98 3.85
C TRP A 5 24.86 9.33 4.14
N THR A 6 24.58 10.55 4.58
CA THR A 6 23.21 10.96 4.92
C THR A 6 22.26 10.91 3.72
N LEU A 7 22.74 11.23 2.53
CA LEU A 7 21.94 11.20 1.31
C LEU A 7 21.70 9.76 0.81
N ALA A 8 22.74 8.91 0.85
CA ALA A 8 22.59 7.51 0.48
C ALA A 8 21.61 6.77 1.42
N GLY A 9 21.68 7.04 2.72
CA GLY A 9 20.73 6.47 3.70
C GLY A 9 19.29 6.95 3.50
N ALA A 10 19.10 8.21 3.11
CA ALA A 10 17.78 8.76 2.80
C ALA A 10 17.19 8.19 1.51
N LEU A 11 18.00 7.96 0.48
CA LEU A 11 17.58 7.36 -0.79
C LEU A 11 17.24 5.87 -0.63
N GLU A 12 18.03 5.13 0.14
CA GLU A 12 17.76 3.72 0.42
C GLU A 12 16.46 3.56 1.21
N LYS A 13 16.27 4.36 2.27
CA LYS A 13 15.00 4.39 3.02
C LYS A 13 13.82 4.79 2.14
N GLY A 14 13.96 5.82 1.31
CA GLY A 14 12.90 6.23 0.40
C GLY A 14 12.54 5.15 -0.63
N ARG A 15 13.50 4.33 -1.04
CA ARG A 15 13.29 3.19 -1.95
C ARG A 15 12.63 2.01 -1.24
N GLU A 16 13.00 1.72 0.00
CA GLU A 16 12.39 0.70 0.85
C GLU A 16 10.94 1.07 1.18
N GLU A 17 10.71 2.27 1.72
CA GLU A 17 9.37 2.79 2.02
C GLU A 17 8.48 2.86 0.77
N GLY A 18 9.03 3.26 -0.38
CA GLY A 18 8.31 3.24 -1.66
C GLY A 18 7.95 1.84 -2.15
N ARG A 19 8.78 0.83 -1.83
CA ARG A 19 8.51 -0.57 -2.19
C ARG A 19 7.44 -1.16 -1.29
N ASP A 20 7.50 -0.93 0.01
CA ASP A 20 6.48 -1.39 0.96
C ASP A 20 5.12 -0.75 0.68
N ALA A 21 5.08 0.57 0.49
CA ALA A 21 3.86 1.28 0.10
C ALA A 21 3.31 0.76 -1.25
N GLY A 22 4.18 0.53 -2.24
CA GLY A 22 3.79 -0.03 -3.52
C GLY A 22 3.18 -1.44 -3.43
N ILE A 23 3.70 -2.28 -2.52
CA ILE A 23 3.16 -3.62 -2.27
C ILE A 23 1.78 -3.52 -1.61
N GLU A 24 1.59 -2.64 -0.62
CA GLU A 24 0.29 -2.43 0.02
C GLU A 24 -0.76 -1.92 -0.98
N PHE A 25 -0.40 -0.94 -1.80
CA PHE A 25 -1.31 -0.41 -2.82
C PHE A 25 -1.73 -1.48 -3.82
N GLY A 26 -0.78 -2.27 -4.33
CA GLY A 26 -1.07 -3.36 -5.24
C GLY A 26 -1.99 -4.41 -4.63
N LYS A 27 -1.80 -4.76 -3.36
CA LYS A 27 -2.70 -5.69 -2.65
C LYS A 27 -4.13 -5.14 -2.56
N ILE A 28 -4.30 -3.87 -2.21
CA ILE A 28 -5.62 -3.23 -2.11
C ILE A 28 -6.33 -3.26 -3.46
N GLN A 29 -5.64 -2.84 -4.53
CA GLN A 29 -6.20 -2.80 -5.87
C GLN A 29 -6.62 -4.19 -6.37
N ILE A 30 -5.77 -5.20 -6.21
CA ILE A 30 -6.09 -6.59 -6.59
C ILE A 30 -7.31 -7.10 -5.82
N LEU A 31 -7.40 -6.82 -4.52
CA LEU A 31 -8.54 -7.24 -3.71
C LEU A 31 -9.83 -6.53 -4.13
N GLN A 32 -9.77 -5.25 -4.49
CA GLN A 32 -10.91 -4.50 -5.03
C GLN A 32 -11.37 -5.07 -6.37
N GLU A 33 -10.44 -5.35 -7.29
CA GLU A 33 -10.74 -6.00 -8.58
C GLU A 33 -11.41 -7.36 -8.39
N LEU A 34 -10.87 -8.20 -7.50
CA LEU A 34 -11.41 -9.52 -7.23
C LEU A 34 -12.79 -9.45 -6.56
N LEU A 35 -13.05 -8.40 -5.77
CA LEU A 35 -14.36 -8.11 -5.19
C LEU A 35 -15.33 -7.51 -6.21
N GLY A 36 -14.84 -6.99 -7.34
CA GLY A 36 -15.63 -6.21 -8.28
C GLY A 36 -15.99 -4.82 -7.74
N ASP A 37 -15.24 -4.32 -6.76
CA ASP A 37 -15.36 -2.94 -6.26
C ASP A 37 -14.58 -1.97 -7.18
N ALA A 38 -14.86 -0.67 -7.06
CA ALA A 38 -14.09 0.35 -7.76
C ALA A 38 -12.64 0.36 -7.26
N VAL A 39 -11.69 0.27 -8.20
CA VAL A 39 -10.25 0.26 -7.91
C VAL A 39 -9.81 1.67 -7.52
N THR A 40 -9.25 1.82 -6.33
CA THR A 40 -8.68 3.08 -5.85
C THR A 40 -7.35 3.33 -6.55
N THR A 41 -7.11 4.55 -7.01
CA THR A 41 -5.87 4.90 -7.69
C THR A 41 -4.69 4.97 -6.71
N VAL A 42 -3.47 4.74 -7.21
CA VAL A 42 -2.26 4.83 -6.38
C VAL A 42 -2.12 6.21 -5.71
N SER A 43 -2.52 7.29 -6.40
CA SER A 43 -2.48 8.65 -5.85
C SER A 43 -3.45 8.84 -4.68
N GLU A 44 -4.65 8.26 -4.75
CA GLU A 44 -5.61 8.28 -3.64
C GLU A 44 -5.12 7.44 -2.47
N LEU A 45 -4.54 6.27 -2.74
CA LEU A 45 -3.94 5.41 -1.70
C LEU A 45 -2.74 6.09 -1.04
N GLN A 46 -1.93 6.83 -1.80
CA GLN A 46 -0.79 7.59 -1.27
C GLN A 46 -1.22 8.79 -0.42
N ALA A 47 -2.38 9.39 -0.73
CA ALA A 47 -2.99 10.45 0.09
C ALA A 47 -3.67 9.90 1.36
N THR A 48 -3.90 8.59 1.41
CA THR A 48 -4.52 7.89 2.54
C THR A 48 -3.47 7.52 3.58
N SER A 49 -3.80 7.59 4.87
CA SER A 49 -2.85 7.23 5.92
C SER A 49 -2.58 5.71 5.96
N SER A 50 -1.38 5.30 6.40
CA SER A 50 -1.04 3.87 6.54
C SER A 50 -2.03 3.10 7.42
N ALA A 51 -2.59 3.74 8.45
CA ALA A 51 -3.59 3.13 9.32
C ALA A 51 -4.92 2.88 8.60
N GLU A 52 -5.37 3.83 7.77
CA GLU A 52 -6.58 3.69 6.96
C GLU A 52 -6.38 2.64 5.85
N LEU A 53 -5.20 2.61 5.22
CA LEU A 53 -4.85 1.58 4.23
C LEU A 53 -4.89 0.17 4.84
N ALA A 54 -4.33 0.01 6.04
CA ALA A 54 -4.36 -1.27 6.76
C ALA A 54 -5.80 -1.69 7.15
N SER A 55 -6.63 -0.71 7.54
CA SER A 55 -8.04 -0.94 7.84
C SER A 55 -8.81 -1.36 6.57
N LEU A 56 -8.61 -0.64 5.46
CA LEU A 56 -9.20 -0.93 4.16
C LEU A 56 -8.80 -2.34 3.68
N LEU A 57 -7.51 -2.67 3.76
CA LEU A 57 -7.00 -3.98 3.38
C LEU A 57 -7.64 -5.11 4.23
N SER A 58 -7.78 -4.89 5.54
CA SER A 58 -8.44 -5.85 6.44
C SER A 58 -9.91 -6.07 6.07
N SER A 59 -10.65 -4.99 5.79
CA SER A 59 -12.05 -5.08 5.35
C SER A 59 -12.20 -5.79 4.00
N LEU A 60 -11.30 -5.52 3.04
CA LEU A 60 -11.31 -6.20 1.74
C LEU A 60 -10.99 -7.69 1.88
N GLN A 61 -10.01 -8.05 2.72
CA GLN A 61 -9.68 -9.45 3.02
C GLN A 61 -10.83 -10.19 3.72
N GLU A 62 -11.55 -9.54 4.63
CA GLU A 62 -12.71 -10.12 5.29
C GLU A 62 -13.86 -10.37 4.30
N ARG A 63 -14.15 -9.40 3.43
CA ARG A 63 -15.16 -9.56 2.37
C ARG A 63 -14.80 -10.69 1.41
N MET A 64 -13.54 -10.81 1.02
CA MET A 64 -13.03 -11.92 0.21
C MET A 64 -13.26 -13.28 0.89
N ARG A 65 -12.96 -13.36 2.18
CA ARG A 65 -13.15 -14.59 2.98
C ARG A 65 -14.62 -14.97 3.11
N ASN A 66 -15.50 -13.98 3.30
CA ASN A 66 -16.94 -14.19 3.37
C ASN A 66 -17.55 -14.61 2.03
N ARG A 67 -16.99 -14.15 0.90
CA ARG A 67 -17.39 -14.59 -0.44
C ARG A 67 -16.94 -16.01 -0.78
N ALA A 68 -15.82 -16.46 -0.21
CA ALA A 68 -15.27 -17.79 -0.43
C ALA A 68 -15.95 -18.89 0.41
N LYS A 69 -16.88 -18.53 1.29
CA LYS A 69 -17.73 -19.46 2.07
C LYS A 69 -19.07 -19.66 1.38
#